data_AF-A0A377ACX4-F1
#
_entry.id   AF-A0A377ACX4-F1
#
_cell.length_a   1.000
_cell.length_b   1.000
_cell.length_c   1.000
_cell.angle_alpha   90.00
_cell.angle_beta   90.00
_cell.angle_gamma   90.00
#
_symmetry.space_group_name_H-M   'P 1'
#
loop_
_entity.id
_entity.type
_entity.pdbx_description
1 polymer ?
#
loop_
_entity_poly.entity_id
_entity_poly.type
_entity_poly.pdbx_seq_one_letter_code
_entity_poly.pdbx_strand_id
1 'polypeptide(L)'
;MITKEDLAAYKAVERTPISGDYRGYQVYSMPPPSSGGIHIVQILNILENFDMKKYGFGSADAMQIMAEAEKYAYADRSEYLGDPDFVKVPWQALTNKAYAKSIAEQIDINKAKPSSEIRPGKLAPYESNQTTHYSVVDKDGNAVAVTYTLNTTFGTGIVAGESGILLNNQMDDFSAKPGVPNVYGLVGGDANAVGPNKRPLSSMSPNHCGERR
;
A
#
# COMPACT_ATOMS: atom_id res chain seq x y z
N MET A 1 -8.04 -22.27 -11.09
CA MET A 1 -7.14 -22.81 -12.13
C MET A 1 -7.07 -21.79 -13.25
N ILE A 2 -5.92 -21.66 -13.92
CA ILE A 2 -5.68 -20.72 -15.02
C ILE A 2 -5.93 -21.45 -16.35
N THR A 3 -6.62 -20.80 -17.29
CA THR A 3 -6.93 -21.30 -18.64
C THR A 3 -6.25 -20.47 -19.73
N LYS A 4 -6.28 -20.92 -20.99
CA LYS A 4 -5.74 -20.14 -22.12
C LYS A 4 -6.59 -18.89 -22.38
N GLU A 5 -7.89 -19.02 -22.16
CA GLU A 5 -8.87 -17.97 -22.31
C GLU A 5 -8.60 -16.84 -21.30
N ASP A 6 -8.24 -17.18 -20.06
CA ASP A 6 -7.85 -16.19 -19.03
C ASP A 6 -6.63 -15.36 -19.48
N LEU A 7 -5.61 -16.02 -20.06
CA LEU A 7 -4.41 -15.34 -20.55
C LEU A 7 -4.69 -14.47 -21.78
N ALA A 8 -5.52 -14.95 -22.71
CA ALA A 8 -5.88 -14.22 -23.93
C ALA A 8 -6.79 -13.01 -23.65
N ALA A 9 -7.61 -13.08 -22.60
CA ALA A 9 -8.53 -12.01 -22.22
C ALA A 9 -7.84 -10.88 -21.42
N TYR A 10 -6.67 -11.13 -20.84
CA TYR A 10 -6.00 -10.16 -19.97
C TYR A 10 -5.58 -8.89 -20.72
N LYS A 11 -5.86 -7.73 -20.12
CA LYS A 11 -5.38 -6.42 -20.57
C LYS A 11 -4.82 -5.62 -19.39
N ALA A 12 -3.67 -5.00 -19.58
CA ALA A 12 -3.17 -3.99 -18.66
C ALA A 12 -4.14 -2.80 -18.63
N VAL A 13 -4.34 -2.23 -17.44
CA VAL A 13 -5.28 -1.13 -17.24
C VAL A 13 -4.51 0.10 -16.80
N GLU A 14 -4.62 1.16 -17.60
CA GLU A 14 -4.12 2.48 -17.22
C GLU A 14 -5.08 3.11 -16.21
N ARG A 15 -4.52 3.67 -15.13
CA ARG A 15 -5.29 4.29 -14.04
C ARG A 15 -4.69 5.64 -13.71
N THR A 16 -5.55 6.60 -13.41
CA THR A 16 -5.13 7.92 -12.91
C THR A 16 -4.44 7.76 -11.55
N PRO A 17 -3.24 8.31 -11.35
CA PRO A 17 -2.52 8.23 -10.07
C PRO A 17 -3.31 8.86 -8.92
N ILE A 18 -3.05 8.35 -7.70
CA ILE A 18 -3.41 9.07 -6.47
C ILE A 18 -2.39 10.17 -6.27
N SER A 19 -2.85 11.37 -5.95
CA SER A 19 -1.99 12.51 -5.66
C SER A 19 -2.26 13.09 -4.28
N GLY A 20 -1.20 13.54 -3.62
CA GLY A 20 -1.25 14.26 -2.35
C GLY A 20 -0.26 15.41 -2.32
N ASP A 21 -0.48 16.32 -1.39
CA ASP A 21 0.35 17.50 -1.21
C ASP A 21 1.03 17.46 0.15
N TYR A 22 2.34 17.64 0.18
CA TYR A 22 3.10 17.63 1.42
C TYR A 22 4.18 18.70 1.41
N ARG A 23 3.99 19.73 2.24
CA ARG A 23 5.01 20.78 2.51
C ARG A 23 5.62 21.41 1.24
N GLY A 24 4.78 21.73 0.25
CA GLY A 24 5.20 22.36 -1.02
C GLY A 24 5.53 21.38 -2.14
N TYR A 25 5.55 20.07 -1.86
CA TYR A 25 5.75 19.02 -2.85
C TYR A 25 4.42 18.37 -3.23
N GLN A 26 4.33 17.95 -4.49
CA GLN A 26 3.24 17.12 -4.99
C GLN A 26 3.74 15.68 -5.14
N VAL A 27 3.05 14.76 -4.49
CA VAL A 27 3.37 13.34 -4.47
C VAL A 27 2.34 12.60 -5.30
N TYR A 28 2.80 11.78 -6.24
CA TYR A 28 1.99 10.89 -7.06
C TYR A 28 2.32 9.43 -6.74
N SER A 29 1.30 8.60 -6.63
CA SER A 29 1.44 7.19 -6.29
C SER A 29 0.34 6.34 -6.93
N MET A 30 0.46 5.02 -6.76
CA MET A 30 -0.46 4.05 -7.34
C MET A 30 -1.87 4.13 -6.74
N PRO A 31 -2.91 4.10 -7.59
CA PRO A 31 -4.28 3.94 -7.14
C PRO A 31 -4.61 2.47 -6.80
N PRO A 32 -5.79 2.21 -6.20
CA PRO A 32 -6.33 0.86 -6.08
C PRO A 32 -6.31 0.13 -7.43
N PRO A 33 -5.98 -1.18 -7.47
CA PRO A 33 -5.96 -2.14 -6.36
C PRO A 33 -4.65 -2.17 -5.54
N SER A 34 -3.74 -1.19 -5.68
CA SER A 34 -2.70 -0.99 -4.67
C SER A 34 -3.20 -0.14 -3.50
N SER A 35 -2.86 -0.56 -2.29
CA SER A 35 -3.09 0.20 -1.05
C SER A 35 -2.06 1.30 -0.82
N GLY A 36 -0.89 1.15 -1.44
CA GLY A 36 0.29 1.95 -1.16
C GLY A 36 0.09 3.46 -1.29
N GLY A 37 -0.43 3.90 -2.42
CA GLY A 37 -0.54 5.33 -2.70
C GLY A 37 -1.52 6.07 -1.82
N ILE A 38 -2.66 5.44 -1.48
CA ILE A 38 -3.64 6.01 -0.55
C ILE A 38 -3.00 6.20 0.83
N HIS A 39 -2.32 5.18 1.35
CA HIS A 39 -1.75 5.27 2.69
C HIS A 39 -0.54 6.19 2.78
N ILE A 40 0.29 6.26 1.74
CA ILE A 40 1.38 7.25 1.72
C ILE A 40 0.79 8.65 1.80
N VAL A 41 -0.22 8.99 1.00
CA VAL A 41 -0.86 10.31 1.06
C VAL A 41 -1.55 10.53 2.41
N GLN A 42 -2.22 9.51 2.96
CA GLN A 42 -2.84 9.58 4.27
C GLN A 42 -1.82 9.88 5.39
N ILE A 43 -0.72 9.12 5.44
CA ILE A 43 0.35 9.29 6.44
C ILE A 43 0.97 10.67 6.28
N LEU A 44 1.29 11.11 5.06
CA LEU A 44 1.85 12.45 4.82
C LEU A 44 0.90 13.55 5.30
N ASN A 45 -0.41 13.42 5.05
CA ASN A 45 -1.40 14.36 5.55
C ASN A 45 -1.49 14.37 7.09
N ILE A 46 -1.30 13.22 7.76
CA ILE A 46 -1.24 13.16 9.23
C ILE A 46 0.00 13.91 9.73
N LEU A 47 1.17 13.58 9.17
CA LEU A 47 2.47 14.18 9.51
C LEU A 47 2.56 15.69 9.22
N GLU A 48 1.71 16.21 8.33
CA GLU A 48 1.63 17.65 8.04
C GLU A 48 1.17 18.46 9.26
N ASN A 49 0.46 17.84 10.21
CA ASN A 49 -0.02 18.50 11.43
C ASN A 49 1.04 18.63 12.54
N PHE A 50 2.22 18.02 12.37
CA PHE A 50 3.30 18.03 13.35
C PHE A 50 4.51 18.80 12.84
N ASP A 51 5.27 19.46 13.70
CA ASP A 51 6.53 20.10 13.30
C ASP A 51 7.67 19.07 13.29
N MET A 52 7.67 18.19 12.28
CA MET A 52 8.67 17.14 12.11
C MET A 52 10.11 17.68 12.04
N LYS A 53 10.28 18.91 11.54
CA LYS A 53 11.60 19.57 11.49
C LYS A 53 12.10 19.91 12.89
N LYS A 54 11.21 20.41 13.76
CA LYS A 54 11.54 20.71 15.16
C LYS A 54 11.86 19.46 15.97
N TYR A 55 11.14 18.36 15.78
CA TYR A 55 11.44 17.09 16.46
C TYR A 55 12.78 16.51 16.00
N GLY A 56 13.16 16.72 14.74
CA GLY A 56 14.42 16.27 14.18
C GLY A 56 14.36 14.82 13.69
N PHE A 57 15.01 14.57 12.55
CA PHE A 57 15.06 13.26 11.92
C PHE A 57 15.74 12.23 12.83
N GLY A 58 15.10 11.07 13.01
CA GLY A 58 15.60 9.98 13.85
C GLY A 58 15.44 10.18 15.35
N SER A 59 14.78 11.25 15.80
CA SER A 59 14.42 11.41 17.22
C SER A 59 13.32 10.44 17.64
N ALA A 60 13.27 10.15 18.94
CA ALA A 60 12.21 9.31 19.52
C ALA A 60 10.81 9.89 19.24
N ASP A 61 10.65 11.21 19.39
CA ASP A 61 9.37 11.90 19.13
C ASP A 61 8.96 11.77 17.65
N ALA A 62 9.88 11.97 16.71
CA ALA A 62 9.58 11.82 15.29
C ALA A 62 9.21 10.37 14.95
N MET A 63 9.93 9.39 15.49
CA MET A 63 9.64 7.98 15.31
C MET A 63 8.28 7.59 15.90
N GLN A 64 7.95 8.12 17.07
CA GLN A 64 6.68 7.88 17.74
C GLN A 64 5.51 8.40 16.90
N ILE A 65 5.61 9.64 16.39
CA ILE A 65 4.57 10.22 15.52
C ILE A 65 4.41 9.39 14.24
N MET A 66 5.52 9.00 13.60
CA MET A 66 5.48 8.17 12.39
C MET A 66 4.84 6.80 12.65
N ALA A 67 5.24 6.12 13.72
CA ALA A 67 4.70 4.82 14.09
C ALA A 67 3.20 4.87 14.40
N GLU A 68 2.72 5.90 15.11
CA GLU A 68 1.30 6.07 15.38
C GLU A 68 0.52 6.37 14.09
N ALA A 69 1.02 7.24 13.21
CA ALA A 69 0.39 7.52 11.92
C ALA A 69 0.29 6.25 11.04
N GLU A 70 1.34 5.44 11.00
CA GLU A 70 1.35 4.16 10.28
C GLU A 70 0.33 3.17 10.85
N LYS A 71 0.21 3.05 12.17
CA LYS A 71 -0.80 2.18 12.80
C LYS A 71 -2.22 2.51 12.33
N TYR A 72 -2.57 3.80 12.29
CA TYR A 72 -3.88 4.23 11.80
C TYR A 72 -4.07 3.92 10.30
N ALA A 73 -3.05 4.15 9.48
CA ALA A 73 -3.11 3.81 8.06
C ALA A 73 -3.29 2.29 7.83
N TYR A 74 -2.57 1.45 8.57
CA TYR A 74 -2.73 -0.01 8.50
C TYR A 74 -4.09 -0.50 9.00
N ALA A 75 -4.67 0.16 10.01
CA ALA A 75 -6.04 -0.12 10.43
C ALA A 75 -7.03 0.15 9.29
N ASP A 76 -6.96 1.32 8.63
CA ASP A 76 -7.84 1.63 7.50
C ASP A 76 -7.62 0.72 6.28
N ARG A 77 -6.36 0.29 6.07
CA ARG A 77 -6.01 -0.69 5.02
C ARG A 77 -6.85 -1.95 5.14
N SER A 78 -6.94 -2.48 6.35
CA SER A 78 -7.57 -3.78 6.63
C SER A 78 -9.08 -3.78 6.41
N GLU A 79 -9.73 -2.62 6.63
CA GLU A 79 -11.18 -2.46 6.59
C GLU A 79 -11.69 -2.03 5.21
N TYR A 80 -11.05 -1.04 4.59
CA TYR A 80 -11.66 -0.30 3.47
C TYR A 80 -11.05 -0.60 2.09
N LEU A 81 -9.87 -1.22 2.01
CA LEU A 81 -9.17 -1.39 0.75
C LEU A 81 -9.38 -2.78 0.12
N GLY A 82 -9.61 -2.78 -1.18
CA GLY A 82 -9.80 -3.96 -2.03
C GLY A 82 -9.76 -3.57 -3.51
N ASP A 83 -10.15 -4.50 -4.38
CA ASP A 83 -10.23 -4.22 -5.83
C ASP A 83 -11.36 -3.22 -6.14
N PRO A 84 -11.05 -2.01 -6.66
CA PRO A 84 -12.05 -0.99 -6.94
C PRO A 84 -13.06 -1.40 -8.03
N ASP A 85 -12.75 -2.40 -8.84
CA ASP A 85 -13.69 -2.92 -9.84
C ASP A 85 -14.82 -3.74 -9.18
N PHE A 86 -14.65 -4.13 -7.91
CA PHE A 86 -15.57 -4.99 -7.15
C PHE A 86 -16.06 -4.37 -5.84
N VAL A 87 -15.31 -3.42 -5.25
CA VAL A 87 -15.66 -2.78 -3.98
C VAL A 87 -15.49 -1.28 -4.04
N LYS A 88 -16.34 -0.55 -3.30
CA LYS A 88 -16.25 0.91 -3.22
C LYS A 88 -15.18 1.30 -2.21
N VAL A 89 -14.00 1.66 -2.71
CA VAL A 89 -12.90 2.19 -1.89
C VAL A 89 -13.15 3.69 -1.62
N PRO A 90 -13.28 4.12 -0.34
CA PRO A 90 -13.53 5.53 0.02
C PRO A 90 -12.23 6.36 -0.02
N TRP A 91 -11.48 6.28 -1.12
CA TRP A 91 -10.13 6.86 -1.19
C TRP A 91 -10.11 8.37 -0.95
N GLN A 92 -11.10 9.13 -1.43
CA GLN A 92 -11.18 10.58 -1.18
C GLN A 92 -11.33 10.92 0.31
N ALA A 93 -11.97 10.05 1.08
CA ALA A 93 -12.12 10.23 2.53
C ALA A 93 -10.81 9.90 3.26
N LEU A 94 -10.16 8.80 2.88
CA LEU A 94 -8.88 8.38 3.47
C LEU A 94 -7.74 9.38 3.18
N THR A 95 -7.74 10.01 2.01
CA THR A 95 -6.76 11.05 1.65
C THR A 95 -7.21 12.46 2.05
N ASN A 96 -8.30 12.62 2.81
CA ASN A 96 -8.80 13.94 3.19
C ASN A 96 -7.97 14.55 4.34
N LYS A 97 -7.60 15.83 4.22
CA LYS A 97 -6.84 16.53 5.26
C LYS A 97 -7.59 16.69 6.59
N ALA A 98 -8.91 16.88 6.56
CA ALA A 98 -9.71 16.97 7.78
C ALA A 98 -9.75 15.62 8.52
N TYR A 99 -9.84 14.52 7.77
CA TYR A 99 -9.74 13.17 8.34
C TYR A 99 -8.36 12.93 8.95
N ALA A 100 -7.29 13.24 8.22
CA ALA A 100 -5.92 13.15 8.74
C ALA A 100 -5.70 14.00 10.00
N LYS A 101 -6.28 15.20 10.08
CA LYS A 101 -6.25 16.04 11.28
C LYS A 101 -6.95 15.38 12.47
N SER A 102 -8.10 14.74 12.25
CA SER A 102 -8.82 14.01 13.31
C SER A 102 -8.02 12.81 13.85
N ILE A 103 -7.16 12.21 13.02
CA ILE A 103 -6.21 11.17 13.47
C ILE A 103 -5.05 11.82 14.23
N ALA A 104 -4.46 12.90 13.71
CA ALA A 104 -3.37 13.61 14.37
C ALA A 104 -3.74 14.09 15.78
N GLU A 105 -4.96 14.56 15.99
CA GLU A 105 -5.49 14.95 17.31
C GLU A 105 -5.56 13.80 18.32
N GLN A 106 -5.53 12.55 17.85
CA GLN A 106 -5.54 11.36 18.70
C GLN A 106 -4.14 10.82 19.04
N ILE A 107 -3.08 11.37 18.42
CA ILE A 107 -1.69 10.92 18.63
C ILE A 107 -1.11 11.63 19.85
N ASP A 108 -0.76 10.85 20.87
CA ASP A 108 0.01 11.32 22.02
C ASP A 108 1.48 10.96 21.84
N ILE A 109 2.33 11.97 21.74
CA ILE A 109 3.78 11.81 21.56
C ILE A 109 4.43 11.17 22.80
N ASN A 110 3.85 11.35 23.98
CA ASN A 110 4.42 10.82 25.22
C ASN A 110 3.90 9.41 25.54
N LYS A 111 2.93 8.89 24.78
CA LYS A 111 2.28 7.62 25.07
C LYS A 111 1.89 6.88 23.79
N ALA A 112 2.61 5.80 23.51
CA ALA A 112 2.23 4.87 22.45
C ALA A 112 0.88 4.23 22.77
N LYS A 113 -0.05 4.29 21.80
CA LYS A 113 -1.28 3.51 21.89
C LYS A 113 -0.97 2.05 21.57
N PRO A 114 -1.42 1.10 22.41
CA PRO A 114 -1.35 -0.31 22.06
C PRO A 114 -2.10 -0.56 20.75
N SER A 115 -1.50 -1.28 19.82
CA SER A 115 -2.19 -1.72 18.59
C SER A 115 -3.40 -2.62 18.86
N SER A 116 -3.64 -3.03 20.11
CA SER A 116 -4.89 -3.68 20.52
C SER A 116 -6.06 -2.71 20.70
N GLU A 117 -5.79 -1.43 20.96
CA GLU A 117 -6.77 -0.35 21.04
C GLU A 117 -7.01 0.32 19.67
N ILE A 118 -6.12 0.06 18.70
CA ILE A 118 -6.21 0.43 17.27
C ILE A 118 -6.22 -0.88 16.45
N ARG A 119 -7.38 -1.54 16.28
CA ARG A 119 -7.44 -2.86 15.58
C ARG A 119 -7.12 -2.75 14.07
N PRO A 120 -6.50 -3.77 13.41
CA PRO A 120 -6.35 -5.17 13.84
C PRO A 120 -4.90 -5.71 14.02
N GLY A 121 -4.78 -6.69 14.94
CA GLY A 121 -3.86 -7.86 14.79
C GLY A 121 -2.54 -7.87 15.57
N LYS A 122 -2.22 -9.02 16.21
CA LYS A 122 -1.02 -9.28 17.03
C LYS A 122 0.29 -9.25 16.22
N LEU A 123 1.34 -8.69 16.84
CA LEU A 123 2.73 -8.65 16.37
C LEU A 123 3.18 -9.99 15.75
N ALA A 124 3.30 -10.01 14.43
CA ALA A 124 4.17 -10.94 13.72
C ALA A 124 5.50 -10.21 13.42
N PRO A 125 6.67 -10.74 13.80
CA PRO A 125 7.93 -10.16 13.34
C PRO A 125 8.33 -10.68 11.96
N TYR A 126 8.89 -9.74 11.19
CA TYR A 126 9.66 -9.80 9.92
C TYR A 126 8.90 -9.80 8.58
N GLU A 127 9.08 -8.70 7.82
CA GLU A 127 8.62 -8.51 6.44
C GLU A 127 9.81 -8.51 5.46
N SER A 128 9.84 -9.47 4.54
CA SER A 128 10.44 -9.40 3.20
C SER A 128 10.04 -10.69 2.46
N ASN A 129 10.03 -10.67 1.12
CA ASN A 129 10.85 -11.60 0.33
C ASN A 129 10.99 -11.16 -1.14
N GLN A 130 11.40 -9.89 -1.27
CA GLN A 130 11.80 -9.15 -2.47
C GLN A 130 10.71 -8.82 -3.51
N THR A 131 10.48 -7.52 -3.65
CA THR A 131 9.88 -6.86 -4.82
C THR A 131 10.99 -6.07 -5.50
N THR A 132 11.10 -6.14 -6.83
CA THR A 132 12.11 -5.34 -7.55
C THR A 132 11.52 -3.98 -7.87
N HIS A 133 12.21 -2.93 -7.43
CA HIS A 133 11.91 -1.56 -7.80
C HIS A 133 13.06 -0.98 -8.60
N TYR A 134 12.75 -0.28 -9.69
CA TYR A 134 13.72 0.49 -10.43
C TYR A 134 13.12 1.80 -10.92
N SER A 135 13.98 2.80 -11.05
CA SER A 135 13.65 4.14 -11.53
C SER A 135 14.58 4.52 -12.67
N VAL A 136 14.01 5.02 -13.75
CA VAL A 136 14.74 5.47 -14.94
C VAL A 136 14.33 6.90 -15.24
N VAL A 137 15.32 7.76 -15.51
CA VAL A 137 15.13 9.11 -16.03
C VAL A 137 15.99 9.25 -17.27
N ASP A 138 15.41 9.74 -18.36
CA ASP A 138 16.15 9.99 -19.60
C ASP A 138 16.48 11.47 -19.81
N LYS A 139 17.28 11.75 -20.85
CA LYS A 139 17.71 13.11 -21.21
C LYS A 139 16.58 14.03 -21.64
N ASP A 140 15.44 13.46 -22.05
CA ASP A 140 14.28 14.20 -22.57
C ASP A 140 13.31 14.54 -21.43
N GLY A 141 13.64 14.13 -20.19
CA GLY A 141 12.86 14.41 -18.99
C GLY A 141 11.77 13.37 -18.71
N ASN A 142 11.74 12.25 -19.44
CA ASN A 142 10.83 11.16 -19.11
C ASN A 142 11.33 10.47 -17.84
N ALA A 143 10.42 10.22 -16.90
CA ALA A 143 10.70 9.52 -15.66
C ALA A 143 9.74 8.34 -15.50
N VAL A 144 10.28 7.17 -15.18
CA VAL A 144 9.52 5.93 -15.00
C VAL A 144 9.97 5.26 -13.71
N ALA A 145 9.01 4.97 -12.83
CA ALA A 145 9.22 4.20 -11.60
C ALA A 145 8.39 2.92 -11.69
N VAL A 146 9.05 1.76 -11.65
CA VAL A 146 8.39 0.46 -11.81
C VAL A 146 8.67 -0.40 -10.58
N THR A 147 7.59 -0.95 -10.04
CA THR A 147 7.61 -1.95 -8.99
C THR A 147 6.97 -3.22 -9.54
N TYR A 148 7.71 -4.32 -9.60
CA TYR A 148 7.17 -5.62 -10.03
C TYR A 148 7.58 -6.74 -9.07
N THR A 149 6.73 -7.75 -8.98
CA THR A 149 6.91 -8.85 -8.02
C THR A 149 6.34 -10.17 -8.55
N LEU A 150 6.87 -11.28 -8.05
CA LEU A 150 6.27 -12.61 -8.15
C LEU A 150 5.49 -12.99 -6.88
N ASN A 151 5.31 -12.03 -5.98
CA ASN A 151 4.94 -12.15 -4.58
C ASN A 151 6.11 -12.62 -3.70
N THR A 152 6.25 -13.92 -3.44
CA THR A 152 7.39 -14.45 -2.69
C THR A 152 8.58 -14.75 -3.60
N THR A 153 9.76 -15.05 -3.02
CA THR A 153 10.94 -15.48 -3.79
C THR A 153 10.60 -16.67 -4.70
N PHE A 154 10.88 -16.53 -6.00
CA PHE A 154 10.51 -17.50 -7.06
C PHE A 154 9.00 -17.76 -7.22
N GLY A 155 8.13 -16.96 -6.61
CA GLY A 155 6.68 -17.09 -6.68
C GLY A 155 6.20 -18.44 -6.12
N THR A 156 5.49 -19.21 -6.94
CA THR A 156 5.10 -20.61 -6.63
C THR A 156 6.26 -21.60 -6.65
N GLY A 157 7.42 -21.23 -7.21
CA GLY A 157 8.50 -22.16 -7.54
C GLY A 157 8.25 -23.01 -8.79
N ILE A 158 7.11 -22.86 -9.46
CA ILE A 158 6.74 -23.61 -10.66
C ILE A 158 7.20 -22.85 -11.91
N VAL A 159 7.87 -23.56 -12.82
CA VAL A 159 8.19 -23.08 -14.17
C VAL A 159 7.10 -23.54 -15.14
N ALA A 160 6.64 -22.64 -16.00
CA ALA A 160 5.63 -22.94 -17.01
C ALA A 160 6.23 -23.83 -18.12
N GLY A 161 6.10 -25.15 -17.97
CA GLY A 161 6.70 -26.12 -18.89
C GLY A 161 8.22 -25.93 -19.01
N GLU A 162 8.72 -25.91 -20.23
CA GLU A 162 10.15 -25.71 -20.53
C GLU A 162 10.50 -24.24 -20.83
N SER A 163 9.59 -23.29 -20.57
CA SER A 163 9.75 -21.89 -20.99
C SER A 163 10.76 -21.08 -20.17
N GLY A 164 11.14 -21.55 -18.98
CA GLY A 164 11.91 -20.76 -18.02
C GLY A 164 11.12 -19.65 -17.32
N ILE A 165 9.81 -19.53 -17.58
CA ILE A 165 8.95 -18.53 -16.94
C ILE A 165 8.47 -19.05 -15.58
N LEU A 166 8.85 -18.34 -14.51
CA LEU A 166 8.38 -18.61 -13.15
C LEU A 166 6.97 -18.05 -12.93
N LEU A 167 6.09 -18.85 -12.33
CA LEU A 167 4.72 -18.45 -12.02
C LEU A 167 4.64 -17.78 -10.64
N ASN A 168 4.01 -16.60 -10.58
CA ASN A 168 3.76 -15.89 -9.32
C ASN A 168 2.75 -16.62 -8.42
N ASN A 169 2.78 -16.31 -7.12
CA ASN A 169 1.77 -16.72 -6.14
C ASN A 169 0.99 -15.50 -5.59
N GLN A 170 0.68 -14.52 -6.45
CA GLN A 170 0.01 -13.28 -6.03
C GLN A 170 -1.41 -13.51 -5.49
N MET A 171 -2.03 -14.66 -5.78
CA MET A 171 -3.32 -15.00 -5.20
C MET A 171 -3.32 -15.10 -3.66
N ASP A 172 -2.15 -15.26 -3.03
CA ASP A 172 -2.01 -15.22 -1.56
C ASP A 172 -2.40 -13.86 -0.96
N ASP A 173 -2.33 -12.78 -1.73
CA ASP A 173 -2.70 -11.44 -1.28
C ASP A 173 -4.21 -11.26 -1.09
N PHE A 174 -5.05 -12.20 -1.54
CA PHE A 174 -6.47 -12.19 -1.19
C PHE A 174 -6.71 -12.61 0.26
N SER A 175 -7.79 -12.08 0.85
CA SER A 175 -8.31 -12.60 2.11
C SER A 175 -8.94 -13.99 1.88
N ALA A 176 -8.23 -15.04 2.29
CA ALA A 176 -8.74 -16.41 2.27
C ALA A 176 -9.92 -16.60 3.25
N LYS A 177 -9.92 -15.83 4.34
CA LYS A 177 -11.02 -15.70 5.29
C LYS A 177 -10.91 -14.34 5.99
N PRO A 178 -12.00 -13.55 6.09
CA PRO A 178 -11.99 -12.27 6.80
C PRO A 178 -11.41 -12.42 8.21
N GLY A 179 -10.46 -11.56 8.56
CA GLY A 179 -9.80 -11.59 9.87
C GLY A 179 -8.64 -12.57 10.00
N VAL A 180 -8.30 -13.35 8.95
CA VAL A 180 -7.14 -14.25 8.94
C VAL A 180 -5.98 -13.60 8.18
N PRO A 181 -4.75 -13.62 8.72
CA PRO A 181 -3.58 -13.06 8.03
C PRO A 181 -3.12 -13.92 6.85
N ASN A 182 -2.59 -13.27 5.81
CA ASN A 182 -1.87 -13.93 4.70
C ASN A 182 -0.41 -14.28 5.07
N VAL A 183 0.41 -14.73 4.10
CA VAL A 183 1.81 -15.11 4.35
C VAL A 183 2.66 -13.98 4.92
N TYR A 184 2.26 -12.72 4.68
CA TYR A 184 2.91 -11.51 5.19
C TYR A 184 2.33 -11.02 6.52
N GLY A 185 1.39 -11.74 7.12
CA GLY A 185 0.73 -11.30 8.36
C GLY A 185 -0.38 -10.27 8.13
N LEU A 186 -0.69 -9.91 6.87
CA LEU A 186 -1.68 -8.88 6.55
C LEU A 186 -3.09 -9.44 6.68
N VAL A 187 -3.90 -8.82 7.53
CA VAL A 187 -5.31 -9.19 7.70
C VAL A 187 -6.15 -8.40 6.69
N GLY A 188 -6.80 -9.11 5.77
CA GLY A 188 -7.75 -8.53 4.82
C GLY A 188 -9.21 -8.74 5.25
N GLY A 189 -10.04 -7.71 5.11
CA GLY A 189 -11.50 -7.81 5.25
C GLY A 189 -12.20 -8.41 4.03
N ASP A 190 -13.54 -8.42 4.08
CA ASP A 190 -14.42 -8.90 2.98
C ASP A 190 -14.13 -8.19 1.66
N ALA A 191 -13.70 -6.93 1.73
CA ALA A 191 -13.38 -6.12 0.57
C ALA A 191 -12.30 -6.76 -0.34
N ASN A 192 -11.40 -7.55 0.24
CA ASN A 192 -10.32 -8.25 -0.44
C ASN A 192 -10.55 -9.77 -0.48
N ALA A 193 -11.80 -10.26 -0.39
CA ALA A 193 -12.08 -11.68 -0.57
C ALA A 193 -11.81 -12.14 -2.02
N VAL A 194 -11.46 -13.42 -2.19
CA VAL A 194 -11.21 -14.08 -3.48
C VAL A 194 -12.45 -13.99 -4.39
N GLY A 195 -12.26 -13.58 -5.64
CA GLY A 195 -13.33 -13.54 -6.64
C GLY A 195 -12.82 -13.75 -8.07
N PRO A 196 -13.67 -14.25 -8.99
CA PRO A 196 -13.29 -14.44 -10.39
C PRO A 196 -12.99 -13.10 -11.06
N ASN A 197 -11.93 -13.03 -11.86
CA ASN A 197 -11.44 -11.81 -12.54
C ASN A 197 -11.04 -10.64 -11.63
N LYS A 198 -11.12 -10.83 -10.30
CA LYS A 198 -10.71 -9.85 -9.31
C LYS A 198 -9.19 -9.85 -9.20
N ARG A 199 -8.63 -8.68 -8.93
CA ARG A 199 -7.20 -8.47 -8.66
C ARG A 199 -6.98 -8.43 -7.15
N PRO A 200 -6.00 -9.17 -6.61
CA PRO A 200 -5.70 -9.11 -5.19
C PRO A 200 -5.15 -7.75 -4.79
N LEU A 201 -5.43 -7.31 -3.55
CA LEU A 201 -4.93 -6.06 -3.01
C LEU A 201 -3.41 -6.10 -2.85
N SER A 202 -2.71 -5.18 -3.51
CA SER A 202 -1.25 -5.05 -3.41
C SER A 202 -0.82 -3.96 -2.41
N SER A 203 0.43 -4.01 -1.97
CA SER A 203 1.11 -2.94 -1.20
C SER A 203 2.17 -2.19 -2.03
N MET A 204 2.32 -2.52 -3.33
CA MET A 204 3.33 -1.90 -4.21
C MET A 204 3.09 -0.38 -4.38
N SER A 205 4.12 0.42 -4.14
CA SER A 205 4.02 1.88 -4.06
C SER A 205 5.08 2.60 -4.90
N PRO A 206 5.16 2.42 -6.24
CA PRO A 206 6.00 3.30 -7.05
C PRO A 206 5.49 4.73 -6.92
N ASN A 207 6.40 5.64 -6.57
CA ASN A 207 6.07 7.02 -6.27
C ASN A 207 6.89 7.96 -7.14
N HIS A 208 6.27 9.08 -7.50
CA HIS A 208 6.95 10.23 -8.09
C HIS A 208 6.67 11.46 -7.23
N CYS A 209 7.68 12.31 -7.04
CA CYS A 209 7.56 13.54 -6.27
C CYS A 209 8.11 14.69 -7.10
N GLY A 210 7.34 15.77 -7.20
CA GLY A 210 7.73 16.99 -7.90
C GLY A 210 7.52 18.23 -7.04
N GLU A 211 8.35 19.25 -7.23
CA GLU A 211 8.08 20.58 -6.67
C GLU A 211 6.88 21.19 -7.36
N ARG A 212 6.00 21.82 -6.57
CA ARG A 212 4.87 22.57 -7.13
C ARG A 212 5.41 23.87 -7.72
N ARG A 213 5.46 23.95 -9.06
CA ARG A 213 5.77 25.20 -9.78
C ARG A 213 4.61 26.18 -9.71
#